data_AF-A0A356Z6L3-F1
#
_entry.id   AF-A0A356Z6L3-F1
#
_cell.length_a   1.000
_cell.length_b   1.000
_cell.length_c   1.000
_cell.angle_alpha   90.00
_cell.angle_beta   90.00
_cell.angle_gamma   90.00
#
_symmetry.space_group_name_H-M   'P 1'
#
loop_
_entity.id
_entity.type
_entity.pdbx_description
1 polymer ?
#
loop_
_entity_poly.entity_id
_entity_poly.type
_entity_poly.pdbx_seq_one_letter_code
_entity_poly.pdbx_strand_id
1 'polypeptide(L)' 'MQSRLLSLIIGLVIPICAVVVAFPFYNRITPFVFGFSFNYFWIFAWLFLTSLCLYIAYKIDPYNQ' A
#
# COMPACT_ATOMS: atom_id res chain seq x y z
N MET A 1 -12.37 16.94 11.70
CA MET A 1 -10.90 16.96 11.50
C MET A 1 -10.26 15.58 11.60
N GLN A 2 -10.58 14.78 12.63
CA GLN A 2 -9.94 13.48 12.88
C GLN A 2 -10.09 12.46 11.74
N SER A 3 -11.24 12.41 11.06
CA SER A 3 -11.48 11.52 9.92
C SER A 3 -10.66 11.84 8.67
N ARG A 4 -10.26 13.11 8.47
CA ARG A 4 -9.35 13.49 7.37
C ARG A 4 -7.94 12.92 7.58
N LEU A 5 -7.46 12.96 8.82
CA LEU A 5 -6.17 12.38 9.18
C LEU A 5 -6.16 10.87 8.90
N LEU A 6 -7.25 10.17 9.21
CA LEU A 6 -7.39 8.75 8.91
C LEU A 6 -7.35 8.47 7.41
N SER A 7 -8.09 9.22 6.59
CA SER A 7 -8.05 9.05 5.12
C SER A 7 -6.64 9.27 4.56
N LEU A 8 -5.92 10.29 5.04
CA LEU A 8 -4.54 10.55 4.62
C LEU A 8 -3.57 9.45 5.07
N ILE A 9 -3.69 8.96 6.30
CA ILE A 9 -2.85 7.88 6.80
C ILE A 9 -3.07 6.61 5.97
N ILE A 10 -4.33 6.27 5.71
CA ILE A 10 -4.67 5.06 4.96
C ILE A 10 -4.26 5.17 3.48
N GLY A 11 -4.55 6.29 2.83
CA GLY A 11 -4.30 6.47 1.40
C GLY A 11 -2.86 6.79 1.03
N LEU A 12 -2.07 7.38 1.94
CA LEU A 12 -0.72 7.87 1.66
C LEU A 12 0.34 7.18 2.52
N VAL A 13 0.18 7.19 3.84
CA VAL A 13 1.22 6.70 4.76
C VAL A 13 1.38 5.19 4.63
N ILE A 14 0.28 4.43 4.58
CA ILE A 14 0.34 2.96 4.45
C ILE A 14 1.06 2.54 3.15
N PRO A 15 0.69 3.02 1.94
CA PRO A 15 1.38 2.65 0.71
C PRO A 15 2.86 3.06 0.69
N ILE A 16 3.18 4.27 1.17
CA ILE A 16 4.58 4.74 1.22
C ILE A 16 5.40 3.87 2.17
N CYS A 17 4.88 3.57 3.37
CA CYS A 17 5.58 2.71 4.30
C CYS A 17 5.80 1.30 3.73
N ALA A 18 4.82 0.76 3.02
CA ALA A 18 4.93 -0.60 2.50
C ALA A 18 5.78 -0.74 1.22
N VAL A 19 5.95 0.33 0.44
CA VAL A 19 6.74 0.33 -0.81
C VAL A 19 8.11 0.98 -0.64
N VAL A 20 8.31 1.87 0.33
CA VAL A 20 9.60 2.55 0.52
C VAL A 20 10.27 2.06 1.79
N VAL A 21 9.59 2.20 2.94
CA VAL A 21 10.18 1.89 4.24
C VAL A 21 10.37 0.38 4.40
N ALA A 22 9.44 -0.41 3.89
CA ALA A 22 9.52 -1.87 3.96
C ALA A 22 10.50 -2.49 2.95
N PHE A 23 11.20 -1.70 2.14
CA PHE A 23 12.15 -2.19 1.13
C PHE A 23 13.13 -3.23 1.65
N PRO A 24 13.81 -3.04 2.81
CA PRO A 24 14.75 -4.05 3.33
C PRO A 24 14.10 -5.40 3.62
N PHE A 25 12.79 -5.43 3.91
CA PHE A 25 12.08 -6.67 4.24
C PHE A 25 11.81 -7.50 2.99
N TYR A 26 11.36 -6.88 1.90
CA TYR A 26 11.02 -7.62 0.67
C TYR A 26 12.14 -7.61 -0.38
N ASN A 27 13.26 -6.92 -0.13
CA ASN A 27 14.44 -6.92 -1.01
C ASN A 27 15.20 -8.26 -0.93
N ARG A 28 14.57 -9.31 -1.45
CA ARG A 28 15.12 -10.66 -1.53
C ARG A 28 14.74 -11.31 -2.86
N ILE A 29 15.68 -12.06 -3.42
CA ILE A 29 15.52 -12.74 -4.71
C ILE A 29 14.67 -14.01 -4.53
N THR A 30 14.83 -14.70 -3.39
CA THR A 30 14.08 -15.89 -3.02
C THR A 30 13.16 -15.60 -1.83
N PRO A 31 11.96 -16.20 -1.74
CA PRO A 31 11.41 -17.23 -2.65
C PRO A 31 10.90 -16.65 -3.97
N PHE A 32 10.74 -17.51 -4.97
CA PHE A 32 10.05 -17.17 -6.19
C PHE A 32 8.54 -17.41 -6.03
N VAL A 33 7.73 -16.45 -6.46
CA VAL A 33 6.26 -16.51 -6.43
C VAL A 33 5.77 -16.32 -7.87
N PHE A 34 5.03 -17.29 -8.40
CA PHE A 34 4.59 -17.33 -9.80
C PHE A 34 5.71 -17.14 -10.84
N GLY A 35 6.94 -17.57 -10.52
CA GLY A 35 8.11 -17.43 -11.41
C GLY A 35 8.88 -16.11 -11.28
N PHE A 36 8.44 -15.18 -10.43
CA PHE A 36 9.13 -13.92 -10.15
C PHE A 36 9.75 -13.93 -8.75
N SER A 37 10.80 -13.14 -8.52
CA SER A 37 11.31 -12.96 -7.15
C SER A 37 10.25 -12.33 -6.24
N PHE A 38 10.35 -12.59 -4.94
CA PHE A 38 9.42 -12.04 -3.95
C PHE A 38 9.29 -10.50 -4.02
N ASN A 39 10.39 -9.80 -4.34
CA ASN A 39 10.38 -8.34 -4.52
C ASN A 39 9.35 -7.90 -5.58
N TYR A 40 9.40 -8.49 -6.77
CA TYR A 40 8.46 -8.16 -7.85
C TYR A 40 7.02 -8.47 -7.45
N PHE A 41 6.78 -9.66 -6.87
CA PHE A 41 5.46 -10.03 -6.40
C PHE A 41 4.89 -9.00 -5.41
N TRP A 42 5.71 -8.55 -4.45
CA TRP A 42 5.31 -7.53 -3.48
C TRP A 42 4.90 -6.22 -4.15
N ILE A 43 5.75 -5.68 -5.04
CA ILE A 43 5.47 -4.42 -5.74
C ILE A 43 4.20 -4.53 -6.61
N PHE A 44 4.01 -5.65 -7.33
CA PHE A 44 2.81 -5.87 -8.14
C PHE A 44 1.55 -5.98 -7.27
N ALA A 45 1.61 -6.70 -6.14
CA ALA A 45 0.49 -6.78 -5.21
C ALA A 45 0.11 -5.39 -4.66
N TRP A 46 1.11 -4.55 -4.39
CA TRP A 46 0.89 -3.18 -3.90
C TRP A 46 0.26 -2.23 -4.93
N LEU A 47 0.25 -2.57 -6.22
CA LEU A 47 -0.51 -1.82 -7.23
C LEU A 47 -2.03 -1.88 -6.93
N PHE A 48 -2.53 -3.08 -6.62
CA PHE A 48 -3.93 -3.30 -6.27
C PHE A 48 -4.24 -2.84 -4.84
N LEU A 49 -3.34 -3.14 -3.88
CA LEU A 49 -3.54 -2.72 -2.49
C LEU A 49 -3.54 -1.20 -2.35
N THR A 50 -2.70 -0.46 -3.09
CA THR A 50 -2.72 1.01 -3.06
C THR A 50 -4.04 1.56 -3.59
N SER A 51 -4.56 0.99 -4.69
CA SER A 51 -5.89 1.34 -5.21
C SER A 51 -6.98 1.09 -4.16
N LEU A 52 -6.89 -0.04 -3.44
CA LEU A 52 -7.81 -0.37 -2.35
C LEU A 52 -7.66 0.60 -1.16
N CYS A 53 -6.43 0.96 -0.77
CA CYS A 53 -6.16 1.96 0.26
C CYS A 53 -6.78 3.31 -0.08
N LEU A 54 -6.65 3.76 -1.34
CA LEU A 54 -7.28 4.99 -1.82
C LEU A 54 -8.81 4.89 -1.82
N TYR A 55 -9.37 3.75 -2.23
CA TYR A 55 -10.81 3.53 -2.18
C TYR A 55 -11.36 3.56 -0.75
N ILE A 56 -10.67 2.93 0.20
CA ILE A 56 -11.05 2.95 1.62
C ILE A 56 -10.91 4.38 2.16
N ALA A 57 -9.81 5.07 1.87
CA ALA A 57 -9.60 6.46 2.27
C ALA A 57 -10.71 7.38 1.74
N TYR A 58 -11.13 7.18 0.48
CA TYR A 58 -12.23 7.89 -0.17
C TYR A 58 -13.57 7.65 0.53
N LYS A 59 -13.87 6.41 0.93
CA LYS A 59 -15.11 6.06 1.63
C LYS A 59 -15.17 6.62 3.06
N ILE A 60 -14.02 6.79 3.71
CA ILE A 60 -13.92 7.30 5.09
C ILE A 60 -13.82 8.84 5.10
N ASP A 61 -13.46 9.47 3.98
CA ASP A 61 -13.30 10.92 3.92
C ASP A 61 -14.66 11.62 4.11
N PRO A 62 -14.83 12.42 5.18
CA PRO A 62 -16.09 13.11 5.48
C PRO A 62 -16.44 14.21 4.46
N TYR A 63 -15.48 14.67 3.64
CA TYR A 63 -15.74 15.64 2.55
C TYR A 63 -16.27 15.00 1.29
N ASN A 64 -16.22 13.67 1.24
CA ASN A 64 -16.62 12.88 0.09
C ASN A 64 -17.95 12.13 0.34
N GLN A 65 -18.67 12.52 1.39
CA GLN A 65 -20.09 12.27 1.56
C GLN A 65 -20.89 13.40 0.90
#